data_AF-A0ABD1PS45-F1
#
_entry.id   AF-A0ABD1PS45-F1
#
_cell.length_a   1.000
_cell.length_b   1.000
_cell.length_c   1.000
_cell.angle_alpha   90.00
_cell.angle_beta   90.00
_cell.angle_gamma   90.00
#
_symmetry.space_group_name_H-M   'P 1'
#
loop_
_entity.id
_entity.type
_entity.pdbx_description
1 polymer ?
#
loop_
_entity_poly.entity_id
_entity_poly.type
_entity_poly.pdbx_seq_one_letter_code
_entity_poly.pdbx_strand_id
1 'polypeptide(L)'
;MRHLVPCKVGWNELNQMGNGTVLPNNAEGFNLEITRNEDGEVLMVNGIEIMFPGMHDSEWLAIHGIRGLITEPETTEEETEMEEYYVTKVEESIAPDRGEF
;
A
#
# COMPACT_ATOMS: atom_id res chain seq x y z
N MET A 1 4.54 -7.06 -9.57
CA MET A 1 5.26 -7.85 -8.54
C MET A 1 4.75 -7.59 -7.12
N ARG A 2 4.09 -6.45 -6.85
CA ARG A 2 3.60 -6.04 -5.51
C ARG A 2 2.67 -7.02 -4.78
N HIS A 3 2.07 -7.98 -5.46
CA HIS A 3 1.17 -8.97 -4.85
C HIS A 3 1.85 -10.32 -4.59
N LEU A 4 3.17 -10.40 -4.77
CA LEU A 4 3.91 -11.66 -4.67
C LEU A 4 4.92 -11.60 -3.52
N VAL A 5 4.98 -12.70 -2.78
CA VAL A 5 6.05 -13.00 -1.83
C VAL A 5 7.01 -14.01 -2.44
N PRO A 6 8.32 -13.97 -2.12
CA PRO A 6 9.31 -14.88 -2.72
C PRO A 6 9.22 -16.32 -2.22
N CYS A 7 8.58 -16.55 -1.07
CA CYS A 7 8.37 -17.88 -0.49
C CYS A 7 6.88 -18.23 -0.47
N LYS A 8 6.55 -19.51 -0.69
CA LYS A 8 5.18 -20.00 -0.50
C LYS A 8 4.73 -19.71 0.93
N VAL A 9 3.55 -19.13 1.07
CA VAL A 9 2.85 -18.97 2.35
C VAL A 9 1.46 -19.56 2.17
N GLY A 10 1.21 -20.72 2.78
CA GLY A 10 -0.10 -21.36 2.75
C GLY A 10 -1.10 -20.70 3.71
N TRP A 11 -2.38 -21.06 3.60
CA TRP A 11 -3.41 -20.44 4.43
C TRP A 11 -3.21 -20.70 5.92
N ASN A 12 -2.82 -21.92 6.30
CA ASN A 12 -2.60 -22.28 7.70
C ASN A 12 -1.48 -21.44 8.33
N GLU A 13 -0.41 -21.18 7.57
CA GLU A 13 0.71 -20.34 8.01
C GLU A 13 0.25 -18.89 8.12
N LEU A 14 -0.38 -18.37 7.05
CA LEU A 14 -0.87 -16.99 6.97
C LEU A 14 -1.85 -16.65 8.10
N ASN A 15 -2.80 -17.53 8.41
CA ASN A 15 -3.79 -17.31 9.45
C ASN A 15 -3.21 -17.36 10.88
N GLN A 16 -2.06 -18.01 11.06
CA GLN A 16 -1.35 -18.06 12.34
C GLN A 16 -0.34 -16.92 12.53
N MET A 17 -0.10 -16.11 11.49
CA MET A 17 0.80 -14.96 11.61
C MET A 17 0.25 -13.95 12.61
N GLY A 18 1.18 -13.34 13.36
CA GLY A 18 0.85 -12.27 14.30
C GLY A 18 0.39 -11.01 13.57
N ASN A 19 -0.47 -10.21 14.22
CA ASN A 19 -0.85 -8.90 13.71
C ASN A 19 0.40 -8.01 13.54
N GLY A 20 0.55 -7.37 12.38
CA GLY A 20 1.71 -6.55 12.03
C GLY A 20 2.90 -7.35 11.49
N THR A 21 2.71 -8.63 11.12
CA THR A 21 3.78 -9.43 10.49
C THR A 21 4.11 -8.86 9.12
N VAL A 22 5.39 -8.58 8.87
CA VAL A 22 5.86 -8.03 7.59
C VAL A 22 6.50 -9.13 6.74
N LEU A 23 5.97 -9.33 5.54
CA LEU A 23 6.49 -10.24 4.53
C LEU A 23 7.26 -9.46 3.47
N PRO A 24 8.47 -9.92 3.11
CA PRO A 24 9.25 -9.29 2.05
C PRO A 24 8.53 -9.45 0.71
N ASN A 25 8.55 -8.38 -0.08
CA ASN A 25 8.09 -8.39 -1.47
C ASN A 25 9.29 -8.51 -2.41
N ASN A 26 9.01 -8.79 -3.68
CA ASN A 26 9.99 -8.66 -4.76
C ASN A 26 10.15 -7.22 -5.28
N ALA A 27 9.36 -6.27 -4.78
CA ALA A 27 9.48 -4.84 -5.08
C ALA A 27 10.32 -4.15 -4.00
N GLU A 28 11.40 -3.47 -4.40
CA GLU A 28 12.30 -2.76 -3.49
C GLU A 28 11.55 -1.66 -2.72
N GLY A 29 11.81 -1.55 -1.41
CA GLY A 29 11.14 -0.57 -0.54
C GLY A 29 9.68 -0.86 -0.23
N PHE A 30 9.11 -1.96 -0.75
CA PHE A 30 7.70 -2.31 -0.57
C PHE A 30 7.58 -3.65 0.16
N ASN A 31 6.83 -3.69 1.26
CA ASN A 31 6.56 -4.92 2.00
C ASN A 31 5.06 -5.18 2.10
N LEU A 32 4.72 -6.44 2.37
CA LEU A 32 3.35 -6.88 2.61
C LEU A 32 3.14 -7.06 4.11
N GLU A 33 2.31 -6.23 4.72
CA GLU A 33 1.97 -6.29 6.13
C GLU A 33 0.69 -7.10 6.33
N ILE A 34 0.76 -8.13 7.16
CA ILE A 34 -0.37 -8.95 7.57
C ILE A 34 -0.95 -8.37 8.85
N THR A 35 -2.21 -7.95 8.76
CA THR A 35 -2.95 -7.37 9.88
C THR A 35 -4.28 -8.08 10.10
N ARG A 36 -4.95 -7.76 11.20
CA ARG A 36 -6.33 -8.13 11.48
C ARG A 36 -7.17 -6.88 11.65
N ASN A 37 -8.46 -6.96 11.31
CA ASN A 37 -9.41 -5.88 11.58
C ASN A 37 -9.55 -5.63 13.09
N GLU A 38 -10.32 -4.60 13.46
CA GLU A 38 -10.50 -4.18 14.86
C GLU A 38 -11.03 -5.31 15.76
N ASP A 39 -11.92 -6.16 15.23
CA ASP A 39 -12.49 -7.31 15.94
C ASP A 39 -11.55 -8.53 15.99
N GLY A 40 -10.42 -8.49 15.26
CA GLY A 40 -9.43 -9.56 15.22
C GLY A 40 -9.81 -10.76 14.34
N GLU A 41 -11.00 -10.77 13.73
CA GLU A 41 -11.54 -11.91 13.00
C GLU A 41 -11.06 -11.97 11.54
N VAL A 42 -10.95 -10.81 10.90
CA VAL A 42 -10.68 -10.69 9.46
C VAL A 42 -9.20 -10.47 9.22
N LEU A 43 -8.57 -11.36 8.44
CA LEU A 43 -7.18 -11.24 8.04
C LEU A 43 -7.05 -10.29 6.84
N MET A 44 -6.09 -9.39 6.92
CA MET A 44 -5.85 -8.35 5.93
C MET A 44 -4.38 -8.35 5.50
N VAL A 45 -4.13 -7.91 4.26
CA VAL A 45 -2.80 -7.62 3.73
C VAL A 45 -2.76 -6.16 3.26
N ASN A 46 -1.87 -5.36 3.82
CA ASN A 46 -1.81 -3.91 3.62
C ASN A 46 -3.19 -3.23 3.78
N GLY A 47 -3.97 -3.66 4.78
CA GLY A 47 -5.32 -3.16 5.03
C GLY A 47 -6.42 -3.69 4.09
N ILE A 48 -6.09 -4.61 3.17
CA ILE A 48 -7.05 -5.23 2.25
C ILE A 48 -7.43 -6.63 2.74
N GLU A 49 -8.73 -6.85 2.92
CA GLU A 49 -9.30 -8.15 3.31
C GLU A 49 -8.88 -9.29 2.36
N ILE A 50 -8.44 -10.41 2.95
CA ILE A 50 -8.26 -11.68 2.24
C ILE A 50 -9.62 -12.40 2.21
N MET A 51 -10.33 -12.27 1.09
CA MET A 51 -11.69 -12.78 0.92
C MET A 51 -11.73 -14.27 0.57
N PHE A 52 -10.75 -14.76 -0.20
CA PHE A 52 -10.72 -16.14 -0.67
C PHE A 52 -9.42 -16.84 -0.27
N PRO A 53 -9.34 -17.39 0.94
CA PRO A 53 -8.14 -18.09 1.38
C PRO A 53 -7.93 -19.40 0.61
N GLY A 54 -6.70 -19.66 0.15
CA GLY A 54 -6.31 -20.96 -0.39
C GLY A 54 -7.04 -21.36 -1.68
N MET A 55 -7.34 -20.40 -2.57
CA MET A 55 -7.97 -20.68 -3.87
C MET A 55 -7.15 -21.65 -4.72
N HIS A 56 -5.84 -21.67 -4.52
CA HIS A 56 -4.94 -22.67 -5.08
C HIS A 56 -3.85 -22.98 -4.05
N ASP A 57 -3.51 -24.25 -3.92
CA ASP A 57 -2.41 -24.73 -3.09
C ASP A 57 -1.72 -25.90 -3.79
N SER A 58 -0.43 -25.74 -4.04
CA SER A 58 0.47 -26.72 -4.64
C SER A 58 1.79 -26.74 -3.89
N GLU A 59 2.68 -27.69 -4.18
CA GLU A 59 3.98 -27.79 -3.49
C GLU A 59 4.81 -26.49 -3.49
N TRP A 60 4.68 -25.65 -4.53
CA TRP A 60 5.51 -24.44 -4.69
C TRP A 60 4.73 -23.12 -4.74
N LEU A 61 3.40 -23.15 -4.88
CA LEU A 61 2.56 -21.95 -5.03
C LEU A 61 1.29 -22.05 -4.20
N ALA A 62 0.98 -20.98 -3.48
CA ALA A 62 -0.31 -20.74 -2.85
C ALA A 62 -0.91 -19.45 -3.43
N ILE A 63 -2.22 -19.44 -3.69
CA ILE A 63 -2.96 -18.25 -4.17
C ILE A 63 -4.09 -17.95 -3.19
N HIS A 64 -4.12 -16.70 -2.72
CA HIS A 64 -5.16 -16.15 -1.86
C HIS A 64 -5.81 -14.97 -2.59
N GLY A 65 -7.15 -14.94 -2.64
CA GLY A 65 -7.90 -13.83 -3.22
C GLY A 65 -8.13 -12.72 -2.20
N ILE A 66 -7.95 -11.47 -2.64
CA ILE A 66 -8.13 -10.26 -1.83
C ILE A 66 -9.27 -9.39 -2.39
N ARG A 67 -9.88 -8.55 -1.54
CA ARG A 67 -11.03 -7.70 -1.90
C ARG A 67 -10.69 -6.45 -2.72
N GLY A 68 -9.44 -6.25 -3.10
CA GLY A 68 -8.99 -5.03 -3.78
C GLY A 68 -7.61 -5.15 -4.41
N LEU A 69 -6.97 -4.01 -4.66
CA LEU A 69 -5.64 -3.93 -5.24
C LEU A 69 -4.68 -3.32 -4.23
N ILE A 70 -3.56 -4.00 -4.00
CA ILE A 70 -2.42 -3.46 -3.26
C ILE A 70 -1.76 -2.37 -4.12
N THR A 71 -1.94 -1.11 -3.73
CA THR A 71 -1.30 0.07 -4.34
C THR A 71 0.03 0.38 -3.66
N GLU A 72 0.83 1.25 -4.29
CA GLU A 72 2.03 1.78 -3.63
C GLU A 72 1.61 2.74 -2.50
N PRO A 73 2.41 2.87 -1.42
CA PRO A 73 2.19 3.94 -0.47
C PRO A 73 2.32 5.28 -1.22
N GLU A 74 1.38 6.19 -0.98
CA GLU A 74 1.47 7.57 -1.46
C GLU A 74 2.80 8.16 -0.93
N THR A 75 3.72 8.54 -1.82
CA THR A 75 4.97 9.20 -1.44
C THR A 75 4.69 10.65 -1.06
N THR A 76 4.63 10.95 0.23
CA THR A 76 4.23 12.27 0.76
C THR A 76 5.28 13.39 0.59
N GLU A 77 6.35 13.22 -0.18
CA GLU A 77 7.47 14.18 -0.20
C GLU A 77 7.63 14.96 -1.52
N GLU A 78 7.21 14.44 -2.67
CA GLU A 78 7.40 15.15 -3.96
C GLU A 78 6.16 15.96 -4.41
N GLU A 79 4.95 15.53 -4.03
CA GLU A 79 3.71 16.21 -4.45
C GLU A 79 3.52 17.54 -3.70
N THR A 80 3.89 17.58 -2.42
CA THR A 80 3.80 18.78 -1.58
C THR A 80 4.75 19.89 -2.05
N GLU A 81 5.98 19.55 -2.45
CA GLU A 81 6.95 20.53 -2.97
C GLU A 81 6.53 21.10 -4.33
N MET A 82 5.96 20.25 -5.21
CA MET A 82 5.43 20.74 -6.48
C MET A 82 4.21 21.65 -6.27
N GLU A 83 3.25 21.26 -5.44
CA GLU A 83 2.07 22.08 -5.15
C GLU A 83 2.44 23.43 -4.52
N GLU A 84 3.37 23.45 -3.55
CA GLU A 84 3.87 24.71 -2.98
C GLU A 84 4.58 25.59 -4.02
N TYR A 85 5.37 25.00 -4.93
CA TYR A 85 6.02 25.73 -6.01
C TYR A 85 5.01 26.35 -7.00
N TYR A 86 3.95 25.63 -7.36
CA TYR A 86 2.92 26.17 -8.26
C TYR A 86 2.08 27.26 -7.57
N VAL A 87 1.72 27.08 -6.31
CA VAL A 87 0.95 28.07 -5.53
C VAL A 87 1.73 29.38 -5.39
N THR A 88 3.00 29.31 -4.98
CA THR A 88 3.87 30.50 -4.82
C THR A 88 4.04 31.26 -6.14
N LYS A 89 4.24 30.54 -7.25
CA LYS A 89 4.38 31.14 -8.58
C LYS A 89 3.09 31.81 -9.07
N VAL A 90 1.93 31.25 -8.74
CA VAL A 90 0.63 31.84 -9.06
C VAL A 90 0.40 33.12 -8.24
N GLU A 91 0.69 33.12 -6.94
CA GLU A 91 0.54 34.31 -6.09
C GLU A 91 1.45 35.46 -6.53
N GLU A 92 2.70 35.18 -6.91
CA GLU A 92 3.63 36.20 -7.42
C GLU A 92 3.13 36.84 -8.73
N SER A 93 2.43 36.08 -9.57
CA SER A 93 1.86 36.57 -10.82
C SER A 93 0.56 37.39 -10.67
N ILE A 94 -0.06 37.35 -9.48
CA ILE A 94 -1.32 38.05 -9.18
C ILE A 94 -1.06 39.40 -8.47
N ALA A 95 0.19 39.72 -8.13
CA ALA A 95 0.54 41.00 -7.54
C ALA A 95 -0.06 42.16 -8.38
N PRO A 96 -0.93 43.01 -7.79
CA PRO A 96 -1.60 44.04 -8.55
C PRO A 96 -0.55 45.03 -9.05
N ASP A 97 -0.61 45.31 -10.36
CA ASP A 97 0.13 46.38 -11.02
C ASP A 97 -0.02 47.66 -10.20
N ARG A 98 1.01 47.99 -9.42
CA ARG A 98 1.13 49.28 -8.74
C ARG A 98 1.52 50.29 -9.81
N GLY A 99 0.56 50.60 -10.67
CA GLY A 99 0.61 51.75 -11.55
C GLY A 99 0.80 53.00 -10.70
N GLU A 100 1.99 53.56 -10.77
CA GLU A 100 2.30 54.89 -10.26
C GLU A 100 1.38 55.90 -10.97
N PHE A 101 0.51 56.57 -10.21
CA PHE A 101 -0.14 57.82 -10.58
C PHE A 101 0.07 58.85 -9.47
#